data_AF-A0A0H4WQU2-F1
#
_entry.id   AF-A0A0H4WQU2-F1
#
_cell.length_a   1.000
_cell.length_b   1.000
_cell.length_c   1.000
_cell.angle_alpha   90.00
_cell.angle_beta   90.00
_cell.angle_gamma   90.00
#
_symmetry.space_group_name_H-M   'P 1'
#
loop_
_entity.id
_entity.type
_entity.pdbx_description
1 polymer ?
#
loop_
_entity_poly.entity_id
_entity_poly.type
_entity_poly.pdbx_seq_one_letter_code
_entity_poly.pdbx_strand_id
1 'polypeptide(L)'
;MDRLTIATPCEMRWDDMKGDARVRHCEACKLSVHNVSEMTTDEVETLLQPGGRVCARLYRRPDGTVVTGDCRRVWRQQRAEAVTLLGTAVTVTAALSLMALIALLTVTLFGDNLRRMFGESTAGALAVDPSGYPASLAPPRPIKANGQYRD
;
A
#
# COMPACT_ATOMS: atom_id res chain seq x y z
N MET A 1 -22.90 -23.34 -16.19
CA MET A 1 -23.77 -24.38 -15.59
C MET A 1 -25.16 -23.78 -15.36
N ASP A 2 -25.80 -23.25 -16.40
CA ASP A 2 -26.77 -22.15 -16.17
C ASP A 2 -28.23 -22.63 -16.09
N ARG A 3 -28.47 -23.94 -16.06
CA ARG A 3 -29.84 -24.48 -16.08
C ARG A 3 -30.07 -25.79 -15.31
N LEU A 4 -29.48 -25.94 -14.11
CA LEU A 4 -29.79 -27.06 -13.22
C LEU A 4 -31.11 -26.83 -12.47
N THR A 5 -32.21 -27.44 -12.93
CA THR A 5 -33.54 -27.32 -12.30
C THR A 5 -33.94 -28.61 -11.60
N ILE A 6 -34.54 -28.49 -10.42
CA ILE A 6 -35.13 -29.64 -9.71
C ILE A 6 -36.47 -29.94 -10.37
N ALA A 7 -36.58 -31.11 -11.01
CA ALA A 7 -37.80 -31.53 -11.70
C ALA A 7 -38.96 -31.81 -10.73
N THR A 8 -38.65 -32.36 -9.54
CA THR A 8 -39.64 -32.67 -8.52
C THR A 8 -39.16 -32.14 -7.17
N PRO A 9 -39.68 -30.99 -6.71
CA PRO A 9 -39.28 -30.41 -5.43
C PRO A 9 -39.71 -31.32 -4.27
N CYS A 10 -38.84 -31.49 -3.28
CA CYS A 10 -39.17 -32.14 -2.02
C CYS A 10 -39.63 -31.07 -1.02
N GLU A 11 -40.80 -31.26 -0.40
CA GLU A 11 -41.36 -30.30 0.57
C GLU A 11 -40.73 -30.41 1.97
N MET A 12 -40.03 -31.51 2.25
CA MET A 12 -39.39 -31.72 3.55
C MET A 12 -38.25 -30.72 3.76
N ARG A 13 -38.22 -30.08 4.94
CA ARG A 13 -37.17 -29.13 5.27
C ARG A 13 -35.86 -29.86 5.50
N TRP A 14 -34.77 -29.26 5.04
CA TRP A 14 -33.42 -29.78 5.24
C TRP A 14 -33.05 -30.00 6.71
N ASP A 15 -33.54 -29.13 7.59
CA ASP A 15 -33.26 -29.18 9.03
C ASP A 15 -33.86 -30.43 9.71
N ASP A 16 -34.93 -30.98 9.13
CA ASP A 16 -35.62 -32.17 9.63
C ASP A 16 -34.99 -33.47 9.10
N MET A 17 -34.01 -33.38 8.19
CA MET A 17 -33.30 -34.52 7.61
C MET A 17 -32.11 -34.95 8.48
N LYS A 18 -31.76 -36.24 8.44
CA LYS A 18 -30.63 -36.79 9.20
C LYS A 18 -29.38 -36.90 8.34
N GLY A 19 -28.24 -36.44 8.85
CA GLY A 19 -26.95 -36.50 8.17
C GLY A 19 -26.06 -35.33 8.53
N ASP A 20 -25.15 -34.96 7.63
CA ASP A 20 -24.18 -33.88 7.84
C ASP A 20 -24.52 -32.61 7.03
N ALA A 21 -23.55 -31.70 6.86
CA ALA A 21 -23.73 -30.48 6.09
C ALA A 21 -23.75 -30.70 4.57
N ARG A 22 -23.15 -31.80 4.10
CA ARG A 22 -22.95 -32.14 2.70
C ARG A 22 -24.03 -33.09 2.18
N VAL A 23 -24.41 -34.11 2.94
CA VAL A 23 -25.40 -35.12 2.56
C VAL A 23 -26.33 -35.44 3.73
N ARG A 24 -27.64 -35.42 3.47
CA ARG A 24 -28.65 -35.87 4.42
C ARG A 24 -29.63 -36.84 3.80
N HIS A 25 -30.15 -37.77 4.58
CA HIS A 25 -31.22 -38.66 4.17
C HIS A 25 -32.59 -38.02 4.42
N CYS A 26 -33.44 -38.02 3.40
CA CYS A 26 -34.81 -37.53 3.49
C CYS A 26 -35.78 -38.72 3.54
N GLU A 27 -36.56 -38.81 4.63
CA GLU A 27 -37.55 -39.88 4.82
C GLU A 27 -38.74 -39.77 3.85
N ALA A 28 -39.04 -38.56 3.36
CA ALA A 28 -40.17 -38.32 2.45
C ALA A 28 -39.91 -38.84 1.03
N CYS A 29 -38.75 -38.51 0.44
CA CYS A 29 -38.38 -38.97 -0.89
C CYS A 29 -37.52 -40.24 -0.90
N LYS A 30 -37.07 -40.70 0.28
CA LYS A 30 -36.20 -41.87 0.49
C LYS A 30 -34.87 -41.82 -0.28
N LEU A 31 -34.39 -40.61 -0.56
CA LEU A 31 -33.14 -40.36 -1.28
C LEU A 31 -32.14 -39.63 -0.39
N SER A 32 -30.86 -39.78 -0.71
CA SER A 32 -29.81 -38.91 -0.21
C SER A 32 -29.91 -37.55 -0.90
N VAL A 33 -30.11 -36.50 -0.11
CA VAL A 33 -30.18 -35.11 -0.56
C VAL A 33 -28.79 -34.50 -0.43
N HIS A 34 -28.21 -34.13 -1.55
CA HIS A 34 -26.86 -33.56 -1.64
C HIS A 34 -26.92 -32.03 -1.59
N ASN A 35 -26.15 -31.40 -0.71
CA ASN A 35 -26.06 -29.95 -0.62
C ASN A 35 -25.00 -29.41 -1.58
N VAL A 36 -25.45 -28.83 -2.69
CA VAL A 36 -24.58 -28.34 -3.76
C VAL A 36 -23.66 -27.20 -3.28
N SER A 37 -24.08 -26.41 -2.28
CA SER A 37 -23.24 -25.32 -1.76
C SER A 37 -22.00 -25.80 -1.01
N GLU A 38 -21.98 -27.06 -0.59
CA GLU A 38 -20.85 -27.70 0.12
C GLU A 38 -20.05 -28.64 -0.81
N MET A 39 -20.34 -28.64 -2.12
CA MET A 39 -19.68 -29.49 -3.12
C MET A 39 -18.97 -28.65 -4.16
N THR A 40 -17.87 -29.16 -4.70
CA THR A 40 -17.18 -28.52 -5.84
C THR A 40 -17.97 -28.75 -7.13
N THR A 41 -17.63 -27.97 -8.16
CA THR A 41 -18.21 -28.07 -9.49
C THR A 41 -18.02 -29.48 -10.06
N ASP A 42 -16.81 -30.04 -9.96
CA ASP A 42 -16.48 -31.39 -10.43
C ASP A 42 -17.26 -32.49 -9.68
N GLU A 43 -17.44 -32.33 -8.37
CA GLU A 43 -18.24 -33.26 -7.56
C GLU A 43 -19.72 -33.22 -7.97
N VAL A 44 -20.23 -32.04 -8.32
CA VAL A 44 -21.60 -31.85 -8.81
C VAL A 44 -21.76 -32.47 -10.19
N GLU A 45 -20.80 -32.30 -11.09
CA GLU A 45 -20.82 -32.93 -12.42
C GLU A 45 -20.81 -34.46 -12.30
N THR A 46 -20.00 -34.99 -11.39
CA THR A 46 -19.94 -36.43 -11.11
C THR A 46 -21.28 -36.93 -10.56
N LEU A 47 -21.90 -36.18 -9.65
CA LEU A 47 -23.22 -36.51 -9.11
C LEU A 47 -24.32 -36.48 -10.18
N LEU A 48 -24.21 -35.58 -11.15
CA LEU A 48 -25.18 -35.43 -12.24
C LEU A 48 -24.93 -36.39 -13.41
N GLN A 49 -23.92 -37.27 -13.33
CA GLN A 49 -23.72 -38.28 -14.35
C GLN A 49 -24.97 -39.17 -14.50
N PRO A 50 -25.28 -39.61 -15.73
CA PRO A 50 -26.44 -40.45 -15.99
C PRO A 50 -26.28 -41.79 -15.26
N GLY A 51 -27.20 -42.08 -14.33
CA GLY A 51 -27.13 -43.31 -13.53
C GLY A 51 -28.24 -43.51 -12.51
N GLY A 52 -29.11 -42.52 -12.28
CA GLY A 52 -30.23 -42.67 -11.35
C GLY A 52 -30.95 -41.37 -11.02
N ARG A 53 -31.87 -41.45 -10.06
CA ARG A 53 -32.52 -40.26 -9.47
C ARG A 53 -31.63 -39.69 -8.39
N VAL A 54 -31.30 -38.41 -8.51
CA VAL A 54 -30.54 -37.66 -7.51
C VAL A 54 -31.45 -36.62 -6.87
N CYS A 55 -31.39 -36.47 -5.56
CA CYS A 55 -32.00 -35.36 -4.86
C CYS A 55 -30.89 -34.38 -4.43
N ALA A 56 -31.08 -33.10 -4.70
CA ALA A 56 -30.09 -32.09 -4.36
C ALA A 56 -30.76 -30.82 -3.86
N ARG A 57 -30.10 -30.17 -2.90
CA ARG A 57 -30.41 -28.81 -2.46
C ARG A 57 -29.48 -27.85 -3.19
N LEU A 58 -30.05 -26.90 -3.91
CA LEU A 58 -29.32 -25.87 -4.62
C LEU A 58 -29.70 -24.48 -4.11
N TYR A 59 -28.74 -23.57 -4.13
CA TYR A 59 -28.96 -22.15 -3.91
C TYR A 59 -28.62 -21.40 -5.19
N ARG A 60 -29.42 -20.38 -5.51
CA ARG A 60 -29.22 -19.54 -6.69
C ARG A 60 -28.96 -18.12 -6.27
N ARG A 61 -27.98 -17.49 -6.92
CA ARG A 61 -27.72 -16.07 -6.79
C ARG A 61 -28.69 -15.28 -7.70
N PRO A 62 -28.88 -13.96 -7.50
CA PRO A 62 -29.74 -13.14 -8.36
C PRO A 62 -29.45 -13.19 -9.87
N ASP A 63 -28.21 -13.55 -10.25
CA ASP A 63 -27.78 -13.77 -11.64
C ASP A 63 -28.25 -15.13 -12.21
N GLY A 64 -28.86 -15.98 -11.39
CA GLY A 64 -29.35 -17.30 -11.78
C GLY A 64 -28.33 -18.43 -11.63
N THR A 65 -27.07 -18.12 -11.31
CA THR A 65 -26.00 -19.11 -11.16
C THR A 65 -26.18 -19.92 -9.88
N VAL A 66 -25.93 -21.24 -9.98
CA VAL A 66 -25.97 -22.15 -8.82
C VAL A 66 -24.73 -21.94 -7.96
N VAL A 67 -24.94 -21.77 -6.66
CA VAL A 67 -23.86 -21.62 -5.68
C VAL A 67 -23.24 -22.99 -5.39
N THR A 68 -21.97 -23.16 -5.74
CA THR A 68 -21.14 -24.31 -5.38
C THR A 68 -20.11 -23.92 -4.30
N GLY A 69 -19.50 -24.92 -3.66
CA GLY A 69 -18.46 -24.72 -2.65
C GLY A 69 -17.21 -23.99 -3.17
N ASP A 70 -16.96 -24.06 -4.47
CA ASP A 70 -15.84 -23.36 -5.12
C ASP A 70 -15.99 -21.85 -5.05
N CYS A 71 -17.23 -21.34 -5.06
CA CYS A 71 -17.51 -19.92 -4.92
C CYS A 71 -16.89 -19.37 -3.63
N ARG A 72 -16.99 -20.10 -2.51
CA ARG A 72 -16.40 -19.69 -1.23
C ARG A 72 -14.87 -19.77 -1.23
N ARG A 73 -14.28 -20.77 -1.90
CA ARG A 73 -12.82 -20.90 -2.01
C ARG A 73 -12.22 -19.77 -2.84
N VAL A 74 -12.76 -19.55 -4.03
CA VAL A 74 -12.33 -18.46 -4.94
C VAL A 74 -12.45 -17.11 -4.26
N TRP A 75 -13.58 -16.85 -3.58
CA TRP A 75 -13.79 -15.56 -2.92
C TRP A 75 -12.89 -15.35 -1.70
N ARG A 76 -12.53 -16.41 -0.97
CA ARG A 76 -11.54 -16.34 0.11
C ARG A 76 -10.14 -16.09 -0.41
N GLN A 77 -9.75 -16.74 -1.51
CA GLN A 77 -8.45 -16.54 -2.15
C GLN A 77 -8.30 -15.10 -2.67
N GLN A 78 -9.27 -14.61 -3.44
CA GLN A 78 -9.26 -13.23 -3.95
C GLN A 78 -9.23 -12.19 -2.84
N ARG A 79 -9.93 -12.42 -1.71
CA ARG A 79 -9.88 -11.53 -0.55
C ARG A 79 -8.54 -11.55 0.16
N ALA A 80 -7.91 -12.72 0.31
CA ALA A 80 -6.59 -12.82 0.93
C ALA A 80 -5.54 -12.04 0.13
N GLU A 81 -5.56 -12.15 -1.20
CA GLU A 81 -4.65 -11.42 -2.10
C GLU A 81 -4.90 -9.90 -2.07
N ALA A 82 -6.15 -9.46 -2.00
CA ALA A 82 -6.47 -8.03 -1.91
C ALA A 82 -6.02 -7.41 -0.58
N VAL A 83 -6.14 -8.15 0.53
CA VAL A 83 -5.75 -7.66 1.87
C VAL A 83 -4.22 -7.59 2.00
N THR A 84 -3.48 -8.53 1.43
CA THR A 84 -2.00 -8.51 1.50
C THR A 84 -1.40 -7.37 0.69
N LEU A 85 -1.97 -7.05 -0.48
CA LEU A 85 -1.51 -5.93 -1.32
C LEU A 85 -1.76 -4.56 -0.69
N LEU A 86 -2.91 -4.37 -0.02
CA LEU A 86 -3.22 -3.10 0.65
C LEU A 86 -2.43 -2.91 1.95
N GLY A 87 -2.10 -3.99 2.66
CA GLY A 87 -1.35 -3.93 3.91
C GLY A 87 0.10 -3.45 3.75
N THR A 88 0.78 -3.81 2.66
CA THR A 88 2.20 -3.46 2.43
C THR A 88 2.40 -2.01 1.99
N ALA A 89 1.46 -1.43 1.24
CA ALA A 89 1.54 -0.03 0.82
C ALA A 89 1.44 0.95 2.01
N VAL A 90 0.61 0.63 3.01
CA VAL A 90 0.43 1.46 4.20
C VAL A 90 1.66 1.44 5.10
N THR A 91 2.32 0.29 5.26
CA THR A 91 3.50 0.17 6.12
C THR A 91 4.74 0.85 5.52
N VAL A 92 4.95 0.75 4.20
CA VAL A 92 6.09 1.37 3.52
C VAL A 92 5.97 2.90 3.54
N THR A 93 4.78 3.45 3.29
CA THR A 93 4.56 4.91 3.32
C THR A 93 4.68 5.49 4.73
N ALA A 94 4.17 4.79 5.75
CA ALA A 94 4.35 5.17 7.15
C ALA A 94 5.82 5.12 7.59
N ALA A 95 6.57 4.09 7.19
CA ALA A 95 7.99 3.98 7.51
C ALA A 95 8.83 5.08 6.83
N LEU A 96 8.58 5.36 5.54
CA LEU A 96 9.28 6.42 4.80
C LEU A 96 8.98 7.82 5.35
N SER A 97 7.72 8.09 5.68
CA SER A 97 7.33 9.37 6.30
C SER A 97 7.94 9.55 7.68
N LEU A 98 7.98 8.50 8.52
CA LEU A 98 8.65 8.54 9.81
C LEU A 98 10.16 8.77 9.68
N MET A 99 10.83 8.08 8.74
CA MET A 99 12.25 8.27 8.46
C MET A 99 12.55 9.70 7.99
N ALA A 100 11.71 10.26 7.11
CA ALA A 100 11.86 11.63 6.64
C ALA A 100 11.67 12.66 7.77
N LEU A 101 10.70 12.45 8.66
CA LEU A 101 10.48 13.32 9.83
C LEU A 101 11.65 13.25 10.82
N ILE A 102 12.18 12.06 11.09
CA ILE A 102 13.34 11.88 11.95
C ILE A 102 14.57 12.59 11.35
N ALA A 103 14.81 12.42 10.04
CA ALA A 103 15.92 13.08 9.36
C ALA A 103 15.79 14.61 9.35
N LEU A 104 14.57 15.14 9.17
CA LEU A 104 14.33 16.57 9.24
C LEU A 104 14.59 17.11 10.66
N LEU A 105 14.07 16.40 11.67
CA LEU A 105 14.23 16.75 13.08
C LEU A 105 15.71 16.76 13.51
N THR A 106 16.49 15.77 13.08
CA THR A 106 17.93 15.72 13.39
C THR A 106 18.67 16.87 12.74
N VAL A 107 18.40 17.19 11.47
CA VAL A 107 19.03 18.33 10.79
C VAL A 107 18.68 19.66 11.44
N THR A 108 17.43 19.87 11.88
CA THR A 108 17.05 21.12 12.56
C THR A 108 17.65 21.22 13.96
N LEU A 109 17.55 20.15 14.77
CA LEU A 109 18.03 20.16 16.15
C LEU A 109 19.56 20.17 16.26
N PHE A 110 20.26 19.38 15.42
CA PHE A 110 21.72 19.42 15.34
C PHE A 110 22.23 20.60 14.53
N GLY A 111 21.47 21.15 13.59
CA GLY A 111 21.86 22.36 12.84
C GLY A 111 22.00 23.59 13.75
N ASP A 112 21.07 23.77 14.69
CA ASP A 112 21.17 24.82 15.71
C ASP A 112 22.34 24.58 16.68
N ASN A 113 22.69 23.32 16.95
CA ASN A 113 23.80 22.95 17.84
C ASN A 113 25.17 23.03 17.13
N LEU A 114 25.24 22.70 15.82
CA LEU A 114 26.43 22.87 14.99
C LEU A 114 26.77 24.35 14.78
N ARG A 115 25.77 25.23 14.60
CA ARG A 115 26.01 26.68 14.52
C ARG A 115 26.67 27.22 15.79
N ARG A 116 26.35 26.66 16.96
CA ARG A 116 27.00 27.04 18.22
C ARG A 116 28.42 26.47 18.34
N MET A 117 28.67 25.23 17.90
CA MET A 117 30.02 24.66 17.94
C MET A 117 31.00 25.26 16.93
N PHE A 118 30.55 25.64 15.73
CA PHE A 118 31.41 26.25 14.71
C PHE A 118 31.39 27.78 14.70
N GLY A 119 30.49 28.41 15.46
CA GLY A 119 30.42 29.87 15.62
C GLY A 119 31.62 30.49 16.34
N GLU A 120 32.40 29.69 17.09
CA GLU A 120 33.60 30.18 17.79
C GLU A 120 34.87 30.12 16.93
N SER A 121 34.86 29.41 15.79
CA SER A 121 36.03 29.28 14.92
C SER A 121 36.13 30.31 13.80
N THR A 122 35.17 31.24 13.64
CA THR A 122 35.24 32.31 12.64
C THR A 122 35.59 33.69 13.20
N ALA A 123 35.84 33.81 14.50
CA ALA A 123 36.39 35.03 15.12
C ALA A 123 37.86 35.35 14.73
N GLY A 124 38.41 34.66 13.71
CA GLY A 124 39.73 34.93 13.12
C GLY A 124 39.68 35.56 11.73
N ALA A 125 38.50 35.84 11.17
CA ALA A 125 38.41 36.47 9.84
C ALA A 125 38.64 37.99 9.92
N LEU A 126 39.92 38.36 9.79
CA LEU A 126 40.42 39.66 9.32
C LEU A 126 40.02 40.89 10.15
N ALA A 127 40.84 41.20 11.16
CA ALA A 127 41.09 42.60 11.49
C ALA A 127 41.77 43.24 10.27
N VAL A 128 40.99 43.87 9.38
CA VAL A 128 41.52 44.84 8.42
C VAL A 128 42.03 46.01 9.24
N ASP A 129 43.34 46.14 9.33
CA ASP A 129 44.02 47.32 9.86
C ASP A 129 43.82 48.47 8.83
N PRO A 130 43.11 49.56 9.17
CA PRO A 130 42.93 50.69 8.26
C PRO A 130 44.21 51.51 8.04
N SER A 131 45.33 51.15 8.67
CA SER A 131 46.58 51.94 8.66
C SER A 131 47.50 51.69 7.46
N GLY A 132 47.18 50.74 6.58
CA GLY A 132 48.05 50.32 5.47
C GLY A 132 47.99 51.21 4.22
N TYR A 133 48.24 52.52 4.33
CA TYR A 133 48.52 53.36 3.14
C TYR A 133 50.03 53.44 2.90
N PRO A 134 50.57 52.96 1.77
CA PRO A 134 51.96 53.20 1.43
C PRO A 134 52.15 54.69 1.12
N ALA A 135 53.10 55.31 1.82
CA ALA A 135 53.57 56.67 1.54
C ALA A 135 54.03 56.76 0.07
N SER A 136 53.26 57.47 -0.75
CA SER A 136 53.52 57.64 -2.17
C SER A 136 53.51 59.13 -2.54
N LEU A 137 54.66 59.53 -3.09
CA LEU A 137 54.98 60.74 -3.84
C LEU A 137 54.95 62.11 -3.11
N ALA A 138 56.14 62.54 -2.69
CA ALA A 138 56.47 63.96 -2.62
C ALA A 138 56.42 64.56 -4.05
N PRO A 139 55.80 65.74 -4.26
CA PRO A 139 55.80 66.40 -5.55
C PRO A 139 57.21 66.94 -5.90
N PRO A 140 57.61 66.95 -7.18
CA PRO A 140 58.88 67.56 -7.59
C PRO A 140 58.86 69.07 -7.35
N ARG A 141 59.99 69.60 -6.85
CA ARG A 141 60.21 71.03 -6.62
C ARG A 141 60.16 71.80 -7.96
N PRO A 142 59.49 72.96 -8.04
CA PRO A 142 59.49 73.77 -9.24
C PRO A 142 60.89 74.34 -9.51
N ILE A 143 61.37 74.13 -10.73
CA ILE A 143 62.58 74.71 -11.30
C ILE A 143 62.33 76.22 -11.45
N LYS A 144 63.08 77.05 -10.72
CA LYS A 144 63.10 78.50 -10.96
C LYS A 144 63.85 78.79 -12.26
N ALA A 145 63.10 79.02 -13.34
CA ALA A 145 63.64 79.62 -14.56
C ALA A 145 63.93 81.10 -14.25
N ASN A 146 65.21 81.44 -14.08
CA ASN A 146 65.65 82.83 -13.91
C ASN A 146 65.98 83.37 -15.29
N GLY A 147 64.96 83.89 -15.98
CA GLY A 147 65.07 84.55 -17.28
C GLY A 147 64.72 86.03 -17.16
N GLN A 148 65.74 86.87 -17.33
CA GLN A 148 65.73 88.27 -17.76
C GLN A 148 64.84 89.30 -17.03
N TYR A 149 65.51 90.26 -16.38
CA TYR A 149 65.31 91.67 -16.71
C TYR A 149 66.57 92.48 -16.36
N ARG A 150 67.26 93.03 -17.38
CA ARG A 150 68.14 94.18 -17.25
C ARG A 150 67.97 95.03 -18.51
N ASP A 151 67.68 96.29 -18.24
CA ASP A 151 67.45 97.41 -19.15
C ASP A 151 68.60 97.67 -20.14
#